data_AF-A0A1G9LL51-F1
#
_entry.id   AF-A0A1G9LL51-F1
#
_cell.length_a   1.000
_cell.length_b   1.000
_cell.length_c   1.000
_cell.angle_alpha   90.00
_cell.angle_beta   90.00
_cell.angle_gamma   90.00
#
_symmetry.space_group_name_H-M   'P 1'
#
loop_
_entity.id
_entity.type
_entity.pdbx_description
1 polymer ?
#
loop_
_entity_poly.entity_id
_entity_poly.type
_entity_poly.pdbx_seq_one_letter_code
_entity_poly.pdbx_strand_id
1 'polypeptide(L)'
;MAPNLLAQNFTATTPNQKWAGDITYLATGEGWLYLAVLVGLYSRKVVGWAMSERMKAGLVCDALQMAWWRRKQPRRDCAQR
;
A
#
# COMPACT_ATOMS: atom_id res chain seq x y z
N MET A 1 3.73 -13.66 22.02
CA MET A 1 4.29 -13.27 20.71
C MET A 1 3.35 -13.74 19.62
N ALA A 2 2.97 -12.89 18.66
CA ALA A 2 2.12 -13.31 17.53
C ALA A 2 2.96 -14.06 16.48
N PRO A 3 2.42 -15.10 15.83
CA PRO A 3 3.15 -15.86 14.81
C PRO A 3 3.37 -15.03 13.53
N ASN A 4 4.56 -15.15 12.92
CA ASN A 4 4.85 -14.55 11.62
C ASN A 4 4.19 -15.38 10.50
N LEU A 5 2.96 -14.99 10.13
CA LEU A 5 2.18 -15.67 9.10
C LEU A 5 2.77 -15.54 7.68
N LEU A 6 3.61 -14.53 7.44
CA LEU A 6 4.21 -14.31 6.12
C LEU A 6 5.41 -15.23 5.91
N ALA A 7 6.21 -15.46 6.96
CA ALA A 7 7.45 -16.24 6.92
C ALA A 7 8.39 -15.83 5.74
N GLN A 8 8.45 -14.53 5.44
CA GLN A 8 9.17 -13.96 4.28
C GLN A 8 8.76 -14.54 2.91
N ASN A 9 7.60 -15.21 2.84
CA ASN A 9 7.06 -15.68 1.58
C ASN A 9 6.32 -14.54 0.86
N PHE A 10 7.01 -13.92 -0.10
CA PHE A 10 6.49 -12.82 -0.91
C PHE A 10 5.70 -13.27 -2.16
N THR A 11 5.51 -14.57 -2.38
CA THR A 11 4.68 -15.06 -3.49
C THR A 11 3.19 -14.97 -3.14
N ALA A 12 2.37 -14.49 -4.08
CA ALA A 12 0.93 -14.39 -3.97
C ALA A 12 0.28 -15.00 -5.21
N THR A 13 -0.71 -15.87 -5.02
CA THR A 13 -1.41 -16.57 -6.12
C THR A 13 -2.71 -15.88 -6.52
N THR A 14 -3.27 -15.05 -5.64
CA THR A 14 -4.50 -14.29 -5.90
C THR A 14 -4.33 -12.81 -5.51
N PRO A 15 -5.09 -11.89 -6.15
CA PRO A 15 -5.16 -10.51 -5.70
C PRO A 15 -5.52 -10.44 -4.22
N ASN A 16 -5.03 -9.42 -3.52
CA ASN A 16 -5.46 -9.14 -2.15
C ASN A 16 -5.10 -10.22 -1.09
N GLN A 17 -4.20 -11.15 -1.42
CA GLN A 17 -3.72 -12.14 -0.46
C GLN A 17 -2.62 -11.59 0.46
N LYS A 18 -1.64 -10.88 -0.10
CA LYS A 18 -0.49 -10.33 0.62
C LYS A 18 -0.12 -8.95 0.06
N TRP A 19 0.22 -8.04 0.96
CA TRP A 19 0.66 -6.68 0.66
C TRP A 19 2.04 -6.44 1.27
N ALA A 20 2.86 -5.68 0.57
CA ALA A 20 4.12 -5.16 1.09
C ALA A 20 4.00 -3.64 1.23
N GLY A 21 4.54 -3.09 2.31
CA GLY A 21 4.59 -1.65 2.55
C GLY A 21 6.02 -1.20 2.70
N ASP A 22 6.31 0.02 2.23
CA ASP A 22 7.60 0.69 2.42
C ASP A 22 7.38 2.16 2.76
N ILE A 23 8.36 2.77 3.45
CA ILE A 23 8.39 4.20 3.74
C ILE A 23 9.71 4.76 3.22
N THR A 24 9.61 5.69 2.28
CA THR A 24 10.77 6.35 1.65
C THR A 24 10.66 7.87 1.85
N TYR A 25 11.80 8.55 1.90
CA TYR A 25 11.88 10.00 1.91
C TYR A 25 12.15 10.53 0.49
N LEU A 26 11.48 11.60 0.11
CA LEU A 26 11.57 12.23 -1.20
C LEU A 26 12.02 13.69 -1.04
N ALA A 27 13.01 14.10 -1.82
CA ALA A 27 13.39 15.50 -1.94
C ALA A 27 12.42 16.21 -2.89
N THR A 28 11.85 17.33 -2.45
CA THR A 28 11.04 18.24 -3.25
C THR A 28 11.67 19.63 -3.26
N GLY A 29 11.20 20.52 -4.15
CA GLY A 29 11.67 21.90 -4.19
C GLY A 29 11.35 22.71 -2.92
N GLU A 30 10.41 22.24 -2.10
CA GLU A 30 9.96 22.88 -0.86
C GLU A 30 10.50 22.18 0.40
N GLY A 31 11.22 21.06 0.27
CA GLY A 31 11.82 20.34 1.39
C GLY A 31 11.78 18.82 1.24
N TRP A 32 11.80 18.11 2.37
CA TRP A 32 11.73 16.64 2.40
C TRP A 32 10.32 16.17 2.76
N LEU A 33 9.80 15.21 2.02
CA LEU A 33 8.52 14.54 2.31
C LEU A 33 8.73 13.06 2.56
N TYR A 34 7.98 12.51 3.50
CA TYR A 34 7.87 11.07 3.71
C TYR A 34 6.71 10.53 2.91
N LEU A 35 6.97 9.48 2.14
CA LEU A 35 6.00 8.74 1.34
C LEU A 35 5.87 7.32 1.91
N ALA A 36 4.66 6.95 2.33
CA ALA A 36 4.31 5.57 2.62
C ALA A 36 3.59 4.97 1.42
N VAL A 37 4.01 3.78 0.97
CA VAL A 37 3.42 3.08 -0.17
C VAL A 37 3.07 1.66 0.23
N LEU A 38 1.90 1.19 -0.18
CA LEU A 38 1.47 -0.21 -0.11
C LEU A 38 1.32 -0.77 -1.52
N VAL A 39 1.95 -1.91 -1.76
CA VAL A 39 1.97 -2.63 -3.03
C VAL A 39 1.32 -4.01 -2.86
N GLY A 40 0.45 -4.37 -3.80
CA GLY A 40 -0.10 -5.72 -3.88
C GLY A 40 0.93 -6.70 -4.44
N LEU A 41 1.25 -7.78 -3.71
CA LEU A 41 2.29 -8.72 -4.15
C LEU A 41 1.91 -9.54 -5.39
N TYR A 42 0.60 -9.73 -5.65
CA TYR A 42 0.12 -10.44 -6.85
C TYR A 42 0.33 -9.63 -8.13
N SER A 43 -0.14 -8.38 -8.17
CA SER A 43 -0.13 -7.55 -9.38
C SER A 43 1.02 -6.55 -9.46
N ARG A 44 1.80 -6.43 -8.38
CA ARG A 44 2.84 -5.40 -8.17
C ARG A 44 2.33 -3.96 -8.33
N LYS A 45 1.01 -3.75 -8.24
CA LYS A 45 0.39 -2.43 -8.32
C LYS A 45 0.38 -1.75 -6.94
N VAL A 46 0.55 -0.42 -6.95
CA VAL A 46 0.33 0.40 -5.76
C VAL A 46 -1.16 0.37 -5.41
N VAL A 47 -1.47 -0.17 -4.24
CA VAL A 47 -2.85 -0.28 -3.73
C VAL A 47 -3.22 0.86 -2.81
N GLY A 48 -2.25 1.51 -2.16
CA GLY A 48 -2.47 2.69 -1.32
C GLY A 48 -1.17 3.45 -1.11
N TRP A 49 -1.28 4.74 -0.84
CA TRP A 49 -0.14 5.61 -0.56
C TRP A 49 -0.58 6.82 0.24
N ALA A 50 0.35 7.46 0.94
CA ALA A 50 0.14 8.74 1.62
C ALA A 50 1.48 9.48 1.74
N MET A 51 1.43 10.82 1.81
CA MET A 51 2.61 11.67 1.96
C MET A 51 2.44 12.64 3.12
N SER A 52 3.52 12.90 3.86
CA SER A 52 3.55 13.89 4.93
C SER A 52 4.95 14.46 5.14
N GLU A 53 5.04 15.69 5.62
CA GLU A 53 6.30 16.31 6.04
C GLU A 53 6.96 15.60 7.24
N ARG A 54 6.20 14.78 7.99
CA ARG A 54 6.69 14.08 9.18
C ARG A 54 6.43 12.58 9.11
N MET A 55 7.43 11.79 9.49
CA MET A 55 7.29 10.34 9.67
C MET A 55 6.48 10.04 10.93
N LYS A 56 5.16 9.89 10.78
CA LYS A 56 4.22 9.53 11.86
C LYS A 56 3.52 8.23 11.54
N ALA A 57 3.07 7.50 12.57
CA ALA A 57 2.25 6.31 12.40
C ALA A 57 0.97 6.59 11.56
N GLY A 58 0.41 7.79 11.68
CA GLY A 58 -0.73 8.26 10.88
C GLY A 58 -0.51 8.13 9.38
N LEU A 59 0.70 8.42 8.88
CA LEU A 59 1.04 8.30 7.46
C LEU A 59 0.81 6.89 6.92
N VAL A 60 1.22 5.88 7.68
CA VAL A 60 1.05 4.46 7.32
C VAL A 60 -0.42 4.04 7.45
N CYS A 61 -1.09 4.52 8.50
CA CYS A 61 -2.52 4.28 8.69
C CYS A 61 -3.34 4.83 7.51
N ASP A 62 -3.02 6.03 7.03
CA ASP A 62 -3.72 6.67 5.91
C ASP A 62 -3.50 5.89 4.60
N ALA A 63 -2.26 5.47 4.33
CA ALA A 63 -1.96 4.63 3.17
C ALA A 63 -2.69 3.27 3.24
N LEU A 64 -2.79 2.68 4.44
CA LEU A 64 -3.51 1.42 4.66
C LEU A 64 -5.02 1.58 4.51
N GLN A 65 -5.60 2.65 5.05
CA GLN A 65 -7.01 2.97 4.88
C GLN A 65 -7.35 3.17 3.40
N MET A 66 -6.52 3.89 2.64
CA MET A 66 -6.67 4.02 1.19
C MET A 66 -6.68 2.65 0.49
N ALA A 67 -5.72 1.78 0.81
CA ALA A 67 -5.64 0.43 0.24
C ALA A 67 -6.88 -0.41 0.57
N TRP A 68 -7.39 -0.29 1.80
CA TRP A 68 -8.59 -0.99 2.25
C TRP A 68 -9.85 -0.51 1.52
N TRP A 69 -10.04 0.80 1.37
CA TRP A 69 -11.19 1.35 0.67
C TRP A 69 -11.20 0.99 -0.82
N ARG A 70 -10.04 1.05 -1.49
CA ARG A 70 -9.91 0.64 -2.90
C ARG A 70 -10.24 -0.84 -3.11
N ARG A 71 -10.06 -1.68 -2.10
CA ARG A 71 -10.47 -3.09 -2.11
C ARG A 71 -11.99 -3.29 -2.16
N LYS A 72 -12.74 -2.39 -1.50
CA LYS A 72 -14.21 -2.46 -1.40
C LYS A 72 -14.92 -1.87 -2.63
N GLN A 73 -14.20 -1.20 -3.52
CA GLN A 73 -14.78 -0.75 -4.78
C GLN A 73 -14.99 -1.99 -5.66
N PRO A 74 -16.22 -2.30 -6.11
CA PRO A 74 -16.40 -3.28 -7.16
C PRO A 74 -15.56 -2.82 -8.33
N ARG A 75 -14.74 -3.73 -8.86
CA ARG A 75 -14.00 -3.49 -10.10
C ARG A 75 -15.06 -2.97 -11.07
N ARG A 76 -14.89 -1.72 -11.52
CA ARG A 76 -15.71 -1.18 -12.61
C ARG A 76 -15.23 -1.93 -13.84
N ASP A 77 -15.77 -3.12 -14.01
CA ASP A 77 -15.62 -3.93 -15.18
C ASP A 77 -16.34 -3.15 -16.27
N CYS A 78 -15.60 -2.30 -16.98
CA CYS A 78 -15.99 -1.81 -18.30
C CYS A 78 -15.95 -2.95 -19.35
N ALA A 79 -16.31 -4.17 -18.95
CA ALA A 79 -16.65 -5.28 -19.83
C ALA A 79 -18.19 -5.28 -20.03
N GLN A 80 -18.69 -4.13 -20.50
CA GLN A 80 -19.92 -4.03 -21.26
C GLN A 80 -19.58 -3.28 -22.54
N ARG A 81 -18.82 -3.95 -23.40
CA ARG A 81 -18.80 -3.71 -24.85
C ARG A 81 -18.32 -4.97 -25.56
#